data_AF-A0A2P8R4A5-F1
#
_entry.id   AF-A0A2P8R4A5-F1
#
_cell.length_a   1.000
_cell.length_b   1.000
_cell.length_c   1.000
_cell.angle_alpha   90.00
_cell.angle_beta   90.00
_cell.angle_gamma   90.00
#
_symmetry.space_group_name_H-M   'P 1'
#
loop_
_entity.id
_entity.type
_entity.pdbx_description
1 polymer ?
#
loop_
_entity_poly.entity_id
_entity_poly.type
_entity_poly.pdbx_seq_one_letter_code
_entity_poly.pdbx_strand_id
1 'polypeptide(L)'
;MDRILIKFKTFKMIHIAMIFSIIIYGAVIYIIKYANSMTPIMSLEKEQFEFLKNISLGVSFLVFLIIFFLKKALIKKAQNSTLSSDKEDKLLFFFMKYSGSYYIWTALCEIPAIGGILFYLILGNQGYNFAMLLILIALALRVIFSPRLKDIEEMDQKLQYL
;
A
#
# COMPACT_ATOMS: atom_id res chain seq x y z
N MET A 1 0.54 7.14 27.26
CA MET A 1 0.69 5.88 26.46
C MET A 1 -0.62 5.32 25.90
N ASP A 2 -1.70 5.18 26.69
CA ASP A 2 -2.97 4.58 26.24
C ASP A 2 -3.60 5.26 25.00
N ARG A 3 -3.49 6.58 24.91
CA ARG A 3 -4.00 7.35 23.76
C ARG A 3 -3.35 6.95 22.44
N ILE A 4 -2.04 6.66 22.44
CA ILE A 4 -1.29 6.24 21.24
C ILE A 4 -1.66 4.81 20.87
N LEU A 5 -1.85 3.95 21.86
CA LEU A 5 -2.22 2.56 21.66
C LEU A 5 -3.64 2.42 21.08
N ILE A 6 -4.59 3.25 21.54
CA ILE A 6 -5.94 3.34 20.93
C ILE A 6 -5.84 3.80 19.48
N LYS A 7 -5.10 4.88 19.20
CA LYS A 7 -4.93 5.37 17.82
C LYS A 7 -4.28 4.32 16.92
N PHE A 8 -3.29 3.58 17.41
CA PHE A 8 -2.65 2.49 16.67
C PHE A 8 -3.64 1.34 16.39
N LYS A 9 -4.49 0.96 17.36
CA LYS A 9 -5.55 -0.04 17.14
C LYS A 9 -6.49 0.40 16.02
N THR A 10 -6.99 1.63 16.04
CA THR A 10 -7.83 2.19 14.97
C THR A 10 -7.14 2.11 13.62
N PHE A 11 -5.86 2.49 13.58
CA PHE A 11 -5.06 2.48 12.38
C PHE A 11 -4.84 1.07 11.81
N LYS A 12 -4.65 0.08 12.67
CA LYS A 12 -4.56 -1.32 12.29
C LYS A 12 -5.89 -1.85 11.74
N MET A 13 -7.03 -1.42 12.30
CA MET A 13 -8.35 -1.76 11.74
C MET A 13 -8.53 -1.18 10.34
N ILE A 14 -8.15 0.08 10.13
CA ILE A 14 -8.18 0.72 8.80
C ILE A 14 -7.29 -0.08 7.83
N HIS A 15 -6.08 -0.43 8.24
CA HIS A 15 -5.19 -1.24 7.40
C HIS A 15 -5.83 -2.56 6.95
N ILE A 16 -6.45 -3.27 7.88
CA ILE A 16 -7.13 -4.55 7.60
C ILE A 16 -8.29 -4.31 6.63
N ALA A 17 -9.09 -3.27 6.84
CA ALA A 17 -10.18 -2.91 5.93
C ALA A 17 -9.67 -2.64 4.50
N MET A 18 -8.54 -1.95 4.36
CA MET A 18 -7.90 -1.71 3.05
C MET A 18 -7.30 -2.99 2.42
N ILE A 19 -6.87 -3.96 3.21
CA ILE A 19 -6.48 -5.28 2.69
C ILE A 19 -7.72 -5.99 2.13
N PHE A 20 -8.83 -5.96 2.87
CA PHE A 20 -10.09 -6.54 2.43
C PHE A 20 -10.60 -5.89 1.14
N SER A 21 -10.46 -4.59 0.94
CA SER A 21 -10.86 -3.94 -0.32
C SER A 21 -10.11 -4.49 -1.53
N ILE A 22 -8.80 -4.74 -1.42
CA ILE A 22 -8.01 -5.35 -2.50
C ILE A 22 -8.47 -6.78 -2.80
N ILE A 23 -8.78 -7.56 -1.76
CA ILE A 23 -9.33 -8.91 -1.92
C ILE A 23 -10.67 -8.85 -2.66
N ILE A 24 -11.53 -7.88 -2.31
CA ILE A 24 -12.81 -7.66 -2.99
C ILE A 24 -12.59 -7.35 -4.47
N TYR A 25 -11.60 -6.55 -4.85
CA TYR A 25 -11.30 -6.29 -6.27
C TYR A 25 -11.00 -7.59 -7.04
N GLY A 26 -10.17 -8.46 -6.47
CA GLY A 26 -9.86 -9.77 -7.08
C GLY A 26 -11.09 -10.68 -7.15
N ALA A 27 -11.90 -10.71 -6.09
CA ALA A 27 -13.13 -11.49 -6.05
C ALA A 27 -14.15 -11.01 -7.10
N VAL A 28 -14.31 -9.70 -7.26
CA VAL A 28 -15.22 -9.11 -8.27
C VAL A 28 -14.75 -9.47 -9.68
N ILE A 29 -13.46 -9.31 -10.00
CA ILE A 29 -12.92 -9.70 -11.31
C ILE A 29 -13.13 -11.20 -11.57
N TYR A 30 -12.88 -12.04 -10.55
CA TYR A 30 -13.13 -13.48 -10.64
C TYR A 30 -14.61 -13.76 -10.94
N ILE A 31 -15.53 -13.20 -10.16
CA ILE A 31 -16.97 -13.40 -10.37
C ILE A 31 -17.39 -12.93 -11.77
N ILE A 32 -16.93 -11.76 -12.22
CA ILE A 32 -17.25 -11.24 -13.55
C ILE A 32 -16.79 -12.21 -14.62
N LYS A 33 -15.54 -12.71 -14.55
CA LYS A 33 -15.01 -13.66 -15.54
C LYS A 33 -15.86 -14.93 -15.69
N TYR A 34 -16.31 -15.49 -14.56
CA TYR A 34 -17.03 -16.76 -14.56
C TYR A 34 -18.53 -16.58 -14.83
N ALA A 35 -19.12 -15.47 -14.39
CA ALA A 35 -20.54 -15.17 -14.62
C ALA A 35 -20.79 -14.62 -16.03
N ASN A 36 -19.85 -13.85 -16.59
CA ASN A 36 -19.94 -13.21 -17.89
C ASN A 36 -18.61 -13.36 -18.65
N SER A 37 -18.64 -13.96 -19.83
CA SER A 37 -17.47 -13.94 -20.72
C SER A 37 -17.30 -12.53 -21.29
N MET A 38 -16.56 -11.69 -20.57
CA MET A 38 -16.34 -10.30 -20.97
C MET A 38 -15.48 -10.26 -22.25
N THR A 39 -16.05 -9.74 -23.33
CA THR A 39 -15.32 -9.48 -24.57
C THR A 39 -14.38 -8.28 -24.38
N PRO A 40 -13.14 -8.34 -24.89
CA PRO A 40 -12.23 -7.22 -24.79
C PRO A 40 -12.79 -5.99 -25.50
N ILE A 41 -12.60 -4.82 -24.89
CA ILE A 41 -12.84 -3.52 -25.53
C ILE A 41 -11.78 -3.27 -26.61
N MET A 42 -10.55 -3.73 -26.36
CA MET A 42 -9.43 -3.64 -27.28
C MET A 42 -8.70 -4.98 -27.35
N SER A 43 -8.43 -5.46 -28.55
CA SER A 43 -7.49 -6.55 -28.79
C SER A 43 -6.10 -5.96 -29.03
N LEU A 44 -5.16 -6.25 -28.14
CA LEU A 44 -3.76 -5.87 -28.33
C LEU A 44 -3.00 -6.96 -29.06
N GLU A 45 -2.10 -6.56 -29.94
CA GLU A 45 -1.09 -7.48 -30.46
C GLU A 45 -0.14 -7.92 -29.34
N LYS A 46 0.52 -9.06 -29.52
CA LYS A 46 1.39 -9.66 -28.49
C LYS A 46 2.47 -8.69 -28.01
N GLU A 47 3.09 -7.95 -28.92
CA GLU A 47 4.15 -6.98 -28.57
C GLU A 47 3.62 -5.82 -27.73
N GLN A 48 2.45 -5.28 -28.09
CA GLN A 48 1.79 -4.20 -27.35
C GLN A 48 1.37 -4.64 -25.95
N PHE A 49 0.85 -5.87 -25.84
CA PHE A 49 0.49 -6.46 -24.55
C PHE A 49 1.72 -6.62 -23.64
N GLU A 50 2.81 -7.19 -24.15
CA GLU A 50 4.05 -7.37 -23.41
C GLU A 50 4.67 -6.03 -22.98
N PHE A 51 4.62 -5.02 -23.86
CA PHE A 51 5.07 -3.68 -23.54
C PHE A 51 4.27 -3.06 -22.38
N LEU A 52 2.93 -3.11 -22.45
CA LEU A 52 2.07 -2.57 -21.40
C LEU A 52 2.23 -3.32 -20.08
N LYS A 53 2.42 -4.64 -20.15
CA LYS A 53 2.74 -5.51 -19.01
C LYS A 53 4.02 -5.04 -18.31
N ASN A 54 5.08 -4.85 -19.08
CA ASN A 54 6.39 -4.42 -18.56
C ASN A 54 6.34 -3.02 -17.94
N ILE A 55 5.62 -2.08 -18.57
CA ILE A 55 5.38 -0.75 -17.99
C ILE A 55 4.67 -0.86 -16.64
N SER A 56 3.60 -1.66 -16.57
CA SER A 56 2.79 -1.78 -15.36
C SER A 56 3.55 -2.43 -14.20
N LEU A 57 4.41 -3.41 -14.51
CA LEU A 57 5.34 -3.98 -13.54
C LEU A 57 6.40 -2.94 -13.11
N GLY A 58 6.94 -2.16 -14.05
CA GLY A 58 7.87 -1.07 -13.76
C GLY A 58 7.27 -0.01 -12.85
N VAL A 59 6.02 0.40 -13.08
CA VAL A 59 5.27 1.31 -12.21
C VAL A 59 5.08 0.71 -10.82
N SER A 60 4.69 -0.56 -10.73
CA SER A 60 4.52 -1.27 -9.45
C SER A 60 5.84 -1.34 -8.66
N PHE A 61 6.96 -1.54 -9.35
CA PHE A 61 8.29 -1.53 -8.76
C PHE A 61 8.72 -0.12 -8.30
N LEU A 62 8.44 0.92 -9.10
CA LEU A 62 8.68 2.31 -8.70
C LEU A 62 7.87 2.68 -7.45
N VAL A 63 6.60 2.26 -7.38
CA VAL A 63 5.77 2.41 -6.19
C VAL A 63 6.42 1.77 -4.97
N PHE A 64 6.90 0.52 -5.10
CA PHE A 64 7.63 -0.16 -4.02
C PHE A 64 8.83 0.66 -3.53
N LEU A 65 9.66 1.16 -4.46
CA LEU A 65 10.83 1.97 -4.12
C LEU A 65 10.44 3.27 -3.41
N ILE A 66 9.45 4.00 -3.94
CA ILE A 66 8.97 5.26 -3.34
C ILE A 66 8.52 5.03 -1.91
N ILE A 67 7.73 3.98 -1.65
CA ILE A 67 7.25 3.65 -0.31
C ILE A 67 8.42 3.28 0.60
N PHE A 68 9.35 2.45 0.12
CA PHE A 68 10.53 2.02 0.86
C PHE A 68 11.39 3.23 1.30
N PHE A 69 11.67 4.16 0.39
CA PHE A 69 12.45 5.35 0.69
C PHE A 69 11.70 6.33 1.60
N LEU A 70 10.41 6.55 1.38
CA LEU A 70 9.58 7.41 2.24
C LEU A 70 9.56 6.91 3.68
N LYS A 71 9.29 5.61 3.89
CA LYS A 71 9.27 5.00 5.22
C LYS A 71 10.61 5.20 5.93
N LYS A 72 11.73 4.92 5.24
CA LYS A 72 13.08 5.09 5.78
C LYS A 72 13.40 6.55 6.13
N ALA A 73 13.02 7.49 5.25
CA ALA A 73 13.25 8.92 5.46
C ALA A 73 12.46 9.47 6.66
N LEU A 74 11.22 9.03 6.86
CA LEU A 74 10.37 9.47 7.97
C LEU A 74 10.88 9.00 9.32
N ILE A 75 11.27 7.72 9.41
CA ILE A 75 11.88 7.16 10.63
C ILE A 75 13.15 7.95 10.99
N LYS A 76 13.99 8.26 9.99
CA LYS A 76 15.20 9.07 10.20
C LYS A 76 14.90 10.51 10.64
N LYS A 77 13.91 11.17 10.01
CA LYS A 77 13.52 12.56 10.34
C LYS A 77 12.94 12.66 11.74
N ALA A 78 12.22 11.64 12.19
CA ALA A 78 11.68 11.57 13.54
C ALA A 78 12.77 11.48 14.61
N GLN A 79 13.80 10.67 14.34
CA GLN A 79 14.95 10.52 15.25
C GLN A 79 15.72 11.83 15.46
N ASN A 80 15.75 12.70 14.44
CA ASN A 80 16.52 13.96 14.47
C ASN A 80 15.68 15.18 14.90
N SER A 81 14.43 14.98 15.33
CA SER A 81 13.51 16.07 15.68
C SER A 81 13.75 16.58 17.11
N THR A 82 14.37 17.76 17.24
CA THR A 82 14.65 18.44 18.52
C THR A 82 13.46 19.24 19.10
N LEU A 83 12.25 19.08 18.55
CA LEU A 83 11.20 20.10 18.63
C LEU A 83 10.36 20.19 19.93
N SER A 84 10.61 19.39 20.98
CA SER A 84 9.90 19.56 22.28
C SER A 84 10.72 19.04 23.47
N SER A 85 10.64 19.71 24.62
CA SER A 85 11.29 19.24 25.86
C SER A 85 10.58 18.05 26.48
N ASP A 86 9.29 17.86 26.19
CA ASP A 86 8.48 16.76 26.74
C ASP A 86 8.49 15.52 25.81
N LYS A 87 8.70 14.36 26.43
CA LYS A 87 8.78 13.05 25.76
C LYS A 87 7.44 12.65 25.15
N GLU A 88 6.33 12.91 25.85
CA GLU A 88 5.00 12.48 25.39
C GLU A 88 4.57 13.27 24.14
N ASP A 89 4.91 14.57 24.07
CA ASP A 89 4.63 15.42 22.92
C ASP A 89 5.46 15.04 21.68
N LYS A 90 6.74 14.68 21.86
CA LYS A 90 7.58 14.16 20.77
C LYS A 90 7.00 12.88 20.17
N LEU A 91 6.55 11.96 21.03
CA LEU A 91 5.96 10.68 20.63
C LEU A 91 4.65 10.89 19.86
N LEU A 92 3.80 11.81 20.35
CA LEU A 92 2.54 12.17 19.70
C LEU A 92 2.76 12.83 18.33
N PHE A 93 3.71 13.76 18.24
CA PHE A 93 4.06 14.46 17.00
C PHE A 93 4.61 13.50 15.93
N PHE A 94 5.46 12.56 16.33
CA PHE A 94 5.89 11.49 15.43
C PHE A 94 4.70 10.66 14.95
N PHE A 95 3.84 10.21 15.87
CA PHE A 95 2.70 9.38 15.51
C PHE A 95 1.80 10.10 14.49
N MET A 96 1.59 11.41 14.66
CA MET A 96 0.86 12.22 13.66
C MET A 96 1.53 12.20 12.29
N LYS A 97 2.85 12.43 12.21
CA LYS A 97 3.59 12.37 10.94
C LYS A 97 3.58 10.98 10.32
N TYR A 98 3.82 9.94 11.14
CA TYR A 98 3.78 8.55 10.72
C TYR A 98 2.39 8.19 10.16
N SER A 99 1.32 8.59 10.86
CA SER A 99 -0.05 8.34 10.43
C SER A 99 -0.39 9.03 9.10
N GLY A 100 0.02 10.29 8.92
CA GLY A 100 -0.20 11.02 7.67
C GLY A 100 0.54 10.38 6.50
N SER A 101 1.82 10.06 6.68
CA SER A 101 2.61 9.39 5.63
C SER A 101 2.12 7.99 5.31
N TYR A 102 1.56 7.30 6.30
CA TYR A 102 0.97 5.99 6.09
C TYR A 102 -0.21 6.00 5.15
N TYR A 103 -1.09 7.00 5.24
CA TYR A 103 -2.19 7.13 4.28
C TYR A 103 -1.66 7.33 2.86
N ILE A 104 -0.55 8.08 2.70
CA ILE A 104 0.09 8.28 1.41
C ILE A 104 0.62 6.96 0.84
N TRP A 105 1.44 6.21 1.59
CA TRP A 105 1.94 4.94 1.06
C TRP A 105 0.85 3.89 0.91
N THR A 106 -0.18 3.93 1.75
CA THR A 106 -1.41 3.14 1.63
C THR A 106 -2.11 3.39 0.30
N ALA A 107 -2.22 4.64 -0.12
CA ALA A 107 -2.81 4.99 -1.42
C ALA A 107 -1.90 4.52 -2.57
N LEU A 108 -0.57 4.66 -2.43
CA LEU A 108 0.38 4.17 -3.43
C LEU A 108 0.28 2.64 -3.62
N CYS A 109 0.08 1.86 -2.56
CA CYS A 109 -0.11 0.42 -2.64
C CYS A 109 -1.35 0.00 -3.44
N GLU A 110 -2.35 0.88 -3.63
CA GLU A 110 -3.55 0.58 -4.44
C GLU A 110 -3.28 0.68 -5.95
N ILE A 111 -2.25 1.41 -6.37
CA ILE A 111 -1.96 1.69 -7.79
C ILE A 111 -1.89 0.40 -8.62
N PRO A 112 -1.17 -0.66 -8.21
CA PRO A 112 -1.14 -1.90 -8.98
C PRO A 112 -2.52 -2.55 -9.06
N ALA A 113 -3.30 -2.59 -7.99
CA ALA A 113 -4.64 -3.19 -8.00
C ALA A 113 -5.58 -2.44 -8.95
N ILE A 114 -5.58 -1.11 -8.91
CA ILE A 114 -6.36 -0.27 -9.83
C ILE A 114 -5.91 -0.51 -11.27
N GLY A 115 -4.59 -0.56 -11.52
CA GLY A 115 -4.04 -0.92 -12.82
C GLY A 115 -4.52 -2.29 -13.30
N GLY A 116 -4.56 -3.29 -12.41
CA GLY A 116 -5.09 -4.62 -12.70
C GLY A 116 -6.56 -4.61 -13.09
N ILE A 117 -7.40 -3.87 -12.36
CA ILE A 117 -8.82 -3.70 -12.71
C ILE A 117 -8.97 -3.10 -14.10
N LEU A 118 -8.25 -2.00 -14.39
CA LEU A 118 -8.31 -1.34 -15.70
C LEU A 118 -7.86 -2.28 -16.82
N PHE A 119 -6.78 -3.03 -16.61
CA PHE A 119 -6.30 -4.05 -17.55
C PHE A 119 -7.37 -5.09 -17.88
N TYR A 120 -8.05 -5.60 -16.85
CA TYR A 120 -9.12 -6.58 -17.05
C TYR A 120 -10.31 -5.99 -17.79
N LEU A 121 -10.73 -4.77 -17.44
CA LEU A 121 -11.87 -4.12 -18.10
C LEU A 121 -11.59 -3.83 -19.59
N ILE A 122 -10.35 -3.49 -19.95
CA ILE A 122 -9.99 -3.17 -21.34
C ILE A 122 -9.77 -4.44 -22.17
N LEU A 123 -9.03 -5.42 -21.63
CA LEU A 123 -8.56 -6.60 -22.37
C LEU A 123 -9.40 -7.86 -22.10
N GLY A 124 -10.42 -7.75 -21.25
CA GLY A 124 -11.29 -8.86 -20.86
C GLY A 124 -10.51 -10.08 -20.38
N ASN A 125 -10.89 -11.25 -20.89
CA ASN A 125 -10.28 -12.52 -20.51
C ASN A 125 -8.78 -12.64 -20.84
N GLN A 126 -8.27 -11.90 -21.83
CA GLN A 126 -6.84 -11.89 -22.16
C GLN A 126 -6.02 -11.22 -21.04
N GLY A 127 -6.58 -10.15 -20.43
CA GLY A 127 -5.94 -9.41 -19.36
C GLY A 127 -6.09 -10.03 -17.96
N TYR A 128 -6.95 -11.04 -17.80
CA TYR A 128 -7.32 -11.58 -16.48
C TYR A 128 -6.13 -12.04 -15.65
N ASN A 129 -5.24 -12.87 -16.20
CA ASN A 129 -4.11 -13.43 -15.43
C ASN A 129 -3.18 -12.31 -14.95
N PHE A 130 -2.96 -11.30 -15.79
CA PHE A 130 -2.11 -10.18 -15.43
C PHE A 130 -2.78 -9.23 -14.44
N ALA A 131 -4.09 -8.99 -14.57
CA ALA A 131 -4.87 -8.25 -13.60
C ALA A 131 -4.80 -8.88 -12.19
N MET A 132 -4.96 -10.20 -12.11
CA MET A 132 -4.82 -10.93 -10.85
C MET A 132 -3.40 -10.84 -10.28
N LEU A 133 -2.37 -10.88 -11.12
CA LEU A 133 -0.98 -10.67 -10.68
C LEU A 133 -0.80 -9.29 -10.05
N LEU A 134 -1.31 -8.23 -10.68
CA LEU A 134 -1.19 -6.87 -10.15
C LEU A 134 -1.95 -6.69 -8.82
N ILE A 135 -3.12 -7.34 -8.68
CA ILE A 135 -3.86 -7.38 -7.41
C ILE A 135 -3.06 -8.11 -6.32
N LEU A 136 -2.42 -9.24 -6.66
CA LEU A 136 -1.55 -9.96 -5.72
C LEU A 136 -0.32 -9.13 -5.33
N ILE A 137 0.26 -8.37 -6.26
CA ILE A 137 1.35 -7.44 -5.96
C ILE A 137 0.87 -6.36 -4.99
N ALA A 138 -0.28 -5.73 -5.23
CA ALA A 138 -0.86 -4.73 -4.32
C ALA A 138 -1.10 -5.31 -2.92
N LEU A 139 -1.60 -6.54 -2.83
CA LEU A 139 -1.79 -7.26 -1.58
C LEU A 139 -0.46 -7.53 -0.86
N ALA A 140 0.57 -7.98 -1.60
CA ALA A 140 1.89 -8.19 -1.04
C ALA A 140 2.50 -6.89 -0.51
N LEU A 141 2.38 -5.78 -1.26
CA LEU A 141 2.83 -4.46 -0.82
C LEU A 141 2.12 -4.02 0.46
N ARG A 142 0.80 -4.23 0.57
CA ARG A 142 0.05 -3.98 1.80
C ARG A 142 0.62 -4.73 2.99
N VAL A 143 0.87 -6.02 2.84
CA VAL A 143 1.37 -6.88 3.92
C VAL A 143 2.79 -6.47 4.33
N ILE A 144 3.67 -6.22 3.36
CA ILE A 144 5.06 -5.81 3.61
C ILE A 144 5.11 -4.48 4.38
N PHE A 145 4.30 -3.50 3.95
CA PHE A 145 4.25 -2.15 4.52
C PHE A 145 3.15 -1.97 5.57
N SER A 146 2.73 -3.06 6.22
CA SER A 146 1.78 -3.05 7.33
C SER A 146 2.29 -2.16 8.48
N PRO A 147 1.40 -1.42 9.19
CA PRO A 147 1.83 -0.62 10.32
C PRO A 147 2.26 -1.54 11.47
N ARG A 148 3.47 -1.33 11.99
CA ARG A 148 4.06 -2.17 13.04
C ARG A 148 4.14 -1.39 14.34
N LEU A 149 3.71 -2.02 15.44
CA LEU A 149 3.84 -1.45 16.77
C LEU A 149 5.32 -1.23 17.14
N LYS A 150 6.20 -2.15 16.69
CA LYS A 150 7.66 -2.06 16.83
C LYS A 150 8.24 -0.73 16.34
N ASP A 151 7.71 -0.17 15.24
CA ASP A 151 8.19 1.11 14.70
C ASP A 151 7.97 2.27 15.71
N ILE A 152 6.93 2.15 16.57
CA ILE A 152 6.59 3.13 17.62
C ILE A 152 7.38 2.82 18.90
N GLU A 153 7.49 1.54 19.28
CA GLU A 153 8.26 1.09 20.45
C GLU A 153 9.75 1.42 20.34
N GLU A 154 10.35 1.21 19.17
CA GLU A 154 11.76 1.58 18.90
C GLU A 154 11.99 3.08 19.07
N MET A 155 10.98 3.90 18.76
CA MET A 155 11.09 5.33 18.95
C MET A 155 10.92 5.74 20.41
N ASP A 156 9.99 5.11 21.15
CA ASP A 156 9.84 5.34 22.59
C ASP A 156 11.10 4.95 23.38
N GLN A 157 11.72 3.81 23.04
CA GLN A 157 12.98 3.38 23.65
C GLN A 157 14.11 4.38 23.39
N LYS A 158 14.28 4.85 22.16
CA LYS A 158 15.33 5.83 21.83
C LYS A 158 15.11 7.18 22.52
N LEU A 159 13.87 7.55 22.80
CA LEU A 159 13.53 8.73 23.59
C LEU A 159 13.76 8.55 25.10
N GLN A 160 14.03 7.34 25.60
CA GLN A 160 14.42 7.12 27.02
C GLN A 160 15.90 7.42 27.28
N TYR A 161 16.73 7.43 26.23
CA TYR A 161 18.19 7.62 26.32
C TYR A 161 18.65 9.02 25.86
N LEU A 162 17.71 9.93 25.60
CA LEU A 162 17.91 11.34 25.26
C LEU A 162 17.31 12.23 26.35
#